data_AF-A0A0F8ZFV0-F1
#
_entry.id   AF-A0A0F8ZFV0-F1
#
_cell.length_a   1.000
_cell.length_b   1.000
_cell.length_c   1.000
_cell.angle_alpha   90.00
_cell.angle_beta   90.00
_cell.angle_gamma   90.00
#
_symmetry.space_group_name_H-M   'P 1'
#
loop_
_entity.id
_entity.type
_entity.pdbx_description
1 polymer ?
#
loop_
_entity_poly.entity_id
_entity_poly.type
_entity_poly.pdbx_seq_one_letter_code
_entity_poly.pdbx_strand_id
1 'polypeptide(L)'
;DNSAGGGTQWADGTVRVTQARWGLIWDHGDGVYKTDADLDIGDGSTSTYLTSTVENVIFVGAAVVEVHAAATLQIGALTDSWGVDGSSWHLGGPDAGSEQWGKGGTVLVYASKIYNAVKCEQRLQVGVFKTKNSIFHATWTAALNDWQRRFNYGPSLTTLEIEDMYIAKSQNTIFEDVPGVIDNIQSHAGRFGVQTTQPSVEVTGIRVTSANVNDVRVWTAGPAADLTLTDPKATTANPDVAGNAASFIQEQYTCNIHVADRAGNNLATVNIGCDSDGEGDVFDVNTDANGDIAEQKVPFKKWVGESETLTSFSPHTFTISKAGYETLILEVITVDHPIVWHLELQRSASLNSGLIG
;
A
#
# COMPACT_ATOMS: atom_id res chain seq x y z
N ASP A 1 24.60 -22.77 35.45
CA ASP A 1 25.28 -23.46 36.56
C ASP A 1 24.98 -22.67 37.83
N ASN A 2 24.11 -23.10 38.76
CA ASN A 2 23.91 -24.41 39.36
C ASN A 2 22.51 -25.01 39.12
N SER A 3 22.51 -26.28 38.71
CA SER A 3 21.64 -27.39 39.16
C SER A 3 20.15 -27.16 39.46
N ALA A 4 19.32 -27.78 38.60
CA ALA A 4 17.95 -28.33 38.77
C ALA A 4 17.11 -27.85 37.59
N GLY A 5 16.78 -28.66 36.58
CA GLY A 5 16.11 -29.95 36.68
C GLY A 5 14.83 -29.81 35.85
N GLY A 6 14.74 -30.55 34.75
CA GLY A 6 13.52 -30.65 33.92
C GLY A 6 13.24 -29.43 33.05
N GLY A 7 13.81 -29.39 31.86
CA GLY A 7 13.27 -28.54 30.79
C GLY A 7 11.85 -29.01 30.46
N THR A 8 10.87 -28.16 30.71
CA THR A 8 9.48 -28.42 30.33
C THR A 8 9.39 -28.39 28.81
N GLN A 9 9.12 -29.55 28.20
CA GLN A 9 8.71 -29.63 26.80
C GLN A 9 7.24 -29.23 26.71
N TRP A 10 6.95 -28.17 25.96
CA TRP A 10 5.61 -27.82 25.52
C TRP A 10 5.33 -28.60 24.23
N ALA A 11 4.17 -29.27 24.16
CA ALA A 11 3.92 -30.35 23.20
C ALA A 11 3.51 -29.87 21.79
N ASP A 12 3.54 -28.56 21.50
CA ASP A 12 2.90 -27.98 20.31
C ASP A 12 3.76 -27.03 19.47
N GLY A 13 5.05 -26.86 19.77
CA GLY A 13 5.96 -26.09 18.91
C GLY A 13 7.09 -25.42 19.69
N THR A 14 8.31 -25.45 19.16
CA THR A 14 9.49 -24.99 19.89
C THR A 14 9.56 -23.46 19.89
N VAL A 15 9.26 -22.81 21.01
CA VAL A 15 9.77 -21.46 21.31
C VAL A 15 11.16 -21.62 21.92
N ARG A 16 12.19 -21.13 21.23
CA ARG A 16 13.57 -21.13 21.74
C ARG A 16 13.90 -19.75 22.27
N VAL A 17 14.10 -19.65 23.58
CA VAL A 17 14.67 -18.47 24.21
C VAL A 17 16.14 -18.77 24.55
N THR A 18 17.10 -18.12 23.89
CA THR A 18 18.53 -18.26 24.20
C THR A 18 18.94 -17.21 25.25
N GLN A 19 19.50 -17.62 26.40
CA GLN A 19 19.69 -16.71 27.55
C GLN A 19 21.15 -16.65 28.05
N ALA A 20 21.60 -15.45 28.44
CA ALA A 20 22.81 -15.25 29.24
C ALA A 20 22.55 -14.92 30.73
N ARG A 21 21.32 -14.48 31.11
CA ARG A 21 20.90 -14.13 32.51
C ARG A 21 19.38 -14.31 32.69
N TRP A 22 18.91 -14.56 33.92
CA TRP A 22 17.48 -14.65 34.29
C TRP A 22 16.80 -13.26 34.26
N GLY A 23 15.54 -13.18 33.79
CA GLY A 23 14.73 -11.94 33.78
C GLY A 23 14.61 -11.22 32.44
N LEU A 24 14.27 -11.95 31.36
CA LEU A 24 14.26 -11.43 29.98
C LEU A 24 12.88 -10.95 29.51
N ILE A 25 11.79 -11.55 30.01
CA ILE A 25 10.42 -11.10 29.77
C ILE A 25 9.82 -10.71 31.11
N TRP A 26 9.30 -9.49 31.19
CA TRP A 26 8.66 -8.91 32.35
C TRP A 26 7.17 -8.77 32.06
N ASP A 27 6.35 -9.49 32.81
CA ASP A 27 4.90 -9.28 32.84
C ASP A 27 4.59 -8.18 33.87
N HIS A 28 4.07 -7.06 33.38
CA HIS A 28 3.67 -5.91 34.21
C HIS A 28 2.19 -5.95 34.60
N GLY A 29 1.46 -7.01 34.25
CA GLY A 29 0.02 -7.09 34.36
C GLY A 29 -0.69 -6.40 33.20
N ASP A 30 -2.01 -6.60 33.12
CA ASP A 30 -2.91 -5.94 32.16
C ASP A 30 -2.47 -6.06 30.68
N GLY A 31 -1.86 -7.19 30.33
CA GLY A 31 -1.39 -7.47 28.97
C GLY A 31 -0.14 -6.68 28.57
N VAL A 32 0.58 -6.07 29.50
CA VAL A 32 1.81 -5.32 29.23
C VAL A 32 3.03 -6.20 29.48
N TYR A 33 3.83 -6.40 28.44
CA TYR A 33 5.06 -7.18 28.49
C TYR A 33 6.24 -6.31 28.08
N LYS A 34 7.36 -6.47 28.77
CA LYS A 34 8.65 -5.93 28.35
C LYS A 34 9.59 -7.08 28.07
N THR A 35 10.31 -7.05 26.96
CA THR A 35 11.38 -7.99 26.63
C THR A 35 12.72 -7.28 26.47
N ASP A 36 13.74 -7.81 27.14
CA ASP A 36 15.15 -7.44 26.97
C ASP A 36 15.89 -8.49 26.10
N ALA A 37 15.15 -9.38 25.43
CA ALA A 37 15.67 -10.47 24.59
C ALA A 37 15.09 -10.42 23.18
N ASP A 38 15.85 -10.99 22.25
CA ASP A 38 15.36 -11.33 20.91
C ASP A 38 14.21 -12.33 21.00
N LEU A 39 13.23 -12.18 20.13
CA LEU A 39 12.09 -13.07 19.95
C LEU A 39 12.25 -13.83 18.63
N ASP A 40 12.80 -15.04 18.71
CA ASP A 40 12.92 -15.96 17.59
C ASP A 40 11.69 -16.88 17.52
N ILE A 41 10.96 -16.85 16.41
CA ILE A 41 9.74 -17.65 16.20
C ILE A 41 10.01 -18.72 15.14
N GLY A 42 9.94 -19.97 15.59
CA GLY A 42 10.18 -21.17 14.80
C GLY A 42 11.65 -21.54 14.64
N ASP A 43 11.88 -22.73 14.07
CA ASP A 43 13.23 -23.29 13.84
C ASP A 43 13.65 -23.30 12.35
N GLY A 44 12.80 -22.76 11.47
CA GLY A 44 13.00 -22.75 10.01
C GLY A 44 12.43 -23.96 9.27
N SER A 45 11.89 -24.96 9.97
CA SER A 45 11.40 -26.22 9.36
C SER A 45 10.10 -26.74 9.95
N THR A 46 9.88 -26.54 11.25
CA THR A 46 8.68 -26.94 11.97
C THR A 46 7.64 -25.84 11.89
N SER A 47 6.42 -26.21 11.45
CA SER A 47 5.28 -25.30 11.47
C SER A 47 5.09 -24.75 12.87
N THR A 48 5.28 -23.45 13.03
CA THR A 48 5.19 -22.76 14.33
C THR A 48 4.26 -21.58 14.18
N TYR A 49 3.39 -21.36 15.17
CA TYR A 49 2.40 -20.30 15.10
C TYR A 49 2.40 -19.53 16.43
N LEU A 50 2.60 -18.22 16.36
CA LEU A 50 2.51 -17.33 17.51
C LEU A 50 1.51 -16.22 17.21
N THR A 51 0.60 -16.00 18.16
CA THR A 51 -0.38 -14.93 18.11
C THR A 51 -0.23 -14.03 19.31
N SER A 52 -0.31 -12.73 19.07
CA SER A 52 -0.45 -11.69 20.08
C SER A 52 -1.75 -10.97 19.77
N THR A 53 -2.73 -11.02 20.67
CA THR A 53 -3.96 -10.20 20.62
C THR A 53 -4.12 -9.43 21.92
N VAL A 54 -4.43 -8.13 21.84
CA VAL A 54 -4.65 -7.22 22.98
C VAL A 54 -3.46 -6.99 23.92
N GLU A 55 -2.25 -7.46 23.59
CA GLU A 55 -1.06 -7.16 24.39
C GLU A 55 -0.35 -5.86 23.98
N ASN A 56 0.38 -5.28 24.93
CA ASN A 56 1.37 -4.24 24.69
C ASN A 56 2.77 -4.80 24.95
N VAL A 57 3.55 -5.05 23.90
CA VAL A 57 4.87 -5.68 23.99
C VAL A 57 5.95 -4.65 23.72
N ILE A 58 6.90 -4.49 24.65
CA ILE A 58 7.99 -3.51 24.58
C ILE A 58 9.33 -4.22 24.48
N PHE A 59 9.97 -4.13 23.33
CA PHE A 59 11.33 -4.59 23.09
C PHE A 59 12.31 -3.48 23.50
N VAL A 60 13.25 -3.80 24.38
CA VAL A 60 14.19 -2.84 24.94
C VAL A 60 15.60 -3.06 24.41
N GLY A 61 16.29 -1.95 24.15
CA GLY A 61 17.66 -1.97 23.64
C GLY A 61 17.70 -2.58 22.23
N ALA A 62 18.62 -3.53 22.03
CA ALA A 62 18.85 -4.15 20.74
C ALA A 62 18.01 -5.41 20.48
N ALA A 63 17.01 -5.70 21.32
CA ALA A 63 16.13 -6.85 21.16
C ALA A 63 15.38 -6.78 19.82
N VAL A 64 15.44 -7.86 19.04
CA VAL A 64 14.81 -7.97 17.72
C VAL A 64 13.71 -9.04 17.67
N VAL A 65 12.86 -8.97 16.64
CA VAL A 65 11.88 -10.01 16.30
C VAL A 65 12.30 -10.73 15.03
N GLU A 66 12.40 -12.05 15.07
CA GLU A 66 12.73 -12.88 13.91
C GLU A 66 11.69 -13.97 13.68
N VAL A 67 11.14 -14.04 12.46
CA VAL A 67 10.16 -15.05 12.07
C VAL A 67 10.75 -15.93 10.98
N HIS A 68 11.14 -17.14 11.36
CA HIS A 68 11.82 -18.10 10.47
C HIS A 68 10.85 -18.75 9.48
N ALA A 69 11.39 -19.40 8.45
CA ALA A 69 10.61 -20.22 7.53
C ALA A 69 9.71 -21.23 8.27
N ALA A 70 8.54 -21.52 7.70
CA ALA A 70 7.47 -22.32 8.31
C ALA A 70 6.86 -21.74 9.62
N ALA A 71 7.34 -20.61 10.12
CA ALA A 71 6.72 -19.91 11.23
C ALA A 71 5.73 -18.84 10.75
N THR A 72 4.70 -18.60 11.57
CA THR A 72 3.79 -17.47 11.40
C THR A 72 3.70 -16.68 12.71
N LEU A 73 3.91 -15.37 12.60
CA LEU A 73 3.61 -14.39 13.64
C LEU A 73 2.36 -13.61 13.22
N GLN A 74 1.32 -13.67 14.04
CA GLN A 74 0.14 -12.82 13.90
C GLN A 74 0.05 -11.83 15.07
N ILE A 75 0.00 -10.54 14.75
CA ILE A 75 -0.20 -9.45 15.70
C ILE A 75 -1.59 -8.88 15.44
N GLY A 76 -2.49 -9.07 16.39
CA GLY A 76 -3.90 -8.74 16.36
C GLY A 76 -4.79 -9.73 15.60
N ALA A 77 -6.00 -9.30 15.28
CA ALA A 77 -6.99 -10.11 14.57
C ALA A 77 -7.41 -9.46 13.25
N LEU A 78 -7.60 -10.27 12.20
CA LEU A 78 -8.11 -9.80 10.92
C LEU A 78 -9.56 -9.35 11.06
N THR A 79 -9.80 -8.05 10.95
CA THR A 79 -11.14 -7.46 10.99
C THR A 79 -11.25 -6.30 10.00
N ASP A 80 -12.47 -5.88 9.69
CA ASP A 80 -12.76 -4.70 8.86
C ASP A 80 -12.74 -3.39 9.67
N SER A 81 -12.27 -3.43 10.91
CA SER A 81 -12.26 -2.27 11.81
C SER A 81 -10.87 -2.06 12.42
N TRP A 82 -10.55 -0.81 12.69
CA TRP A 82 -9.31 -0.43 13.35
C TRP A 82 -9.34 -0.80 14.84
N GLY A 83 -8.24 -1.31 15.37
CA GLY A 83 -8.03 -1.49 16.81
C GLY A 83 -8.78 -2.64 17.48
N VAL A 84 -9.63 -3.39 16.77
CA VAL A 84 -10.35 -4.54 17.33
C VAL A 84 -9.39 -5.71 17.53
N ASP A 85 -9.24 -6.16 18.77
CA ASP A 85 -8.32 -7.22 19.19
C ASP A 85 -6.85 -7.00 18.75
N GLY A 86 -6.48 -5.74 18.53
CA GLY A 86 -5.14 -5.34 18.12
C GLY A 86 -4.15 -5.36 19.27
N SER A 87 -2.89 -5.68 18.95
CA SER A 87 -1.77 -5.55 19.88
C SER A 87 -0.93 -4.32 19.54
N SER A 88 -0.21 -3.80 20.53
CA SER A 88 0.72 -2.68 20.38
C SER A 88 2.14 -3.17 20.62
N TRP A 89 2.99 -3.14 19.60
CA TRP A 89 4.38 -3.59 19.71
C TRP A 89 5.31 -2.40 19.57
N HIS A 90 6.14 -2.19 20.59
CA HIS A 90 7.17 -1.16 20.65
C HIS A 90 8.52 -1.81 20.38
N LEU A 91 9.02 -1.61 19.18
CA LEU A 91 10.20 -2.28 18.67
C LEU A 91 11.45 -1.55 19.13
N GLY A 92 12.39 -2.34 19.61
CA GLY A 92 13.76 -1.94 19.84
C GLY A 92 14.54 -2.06 18.55
N GLY A 93 15.82 -2.38 18.70
CA GLY A 93 16.75 -2.59 17.61
C GLY A 93 18.10 -1.95 17.93
N PRO A 94 19.19 -2.44 17.33
CA PRO A 94 20.50 -1.86 17.53
C PRO A 94 20.47 -0.37 17.16
N ASP A 95 21.00 0.48 18.05
CA ASP A 95 21.17 1.90 17.75
C ASP A 95 21.92 2.04 16.41
N ALA A 96 21.26 2.62 15.41
CA ALA A 96 21.77 2.84 14.07
C ALA A 96 21.96 1.58 13.19
N GLY A 97 21.06 0.59 13.25
CA GLY A 97 21.07 -0.59 12.38
C GLY A 97 19.81 -0.81 11.52
N SER A 98 19.69 -2.03 11.01
CA SER A 98 18.48 -2.57 10.38
C SER A 98 18.08 -3.87 11.07
N GLU A 99 16.81 -4.01 11.42
CA GLU A 99 16.21 -5.20 12.01
C GLU A 99 15.42 -5.96 10.95
N GLN A 100 15.53 -7.29 10.93
CA GLN A 100 14.83 -8.13 9.95
C GLN A 100 13.75 -8.96 10.64
N TRP A 101 12.49 -8.67 10.34
CA TRP A 101 11.33 -9.37 10.88
C TRP A 101 11.13 -10.75 10.25
N GLY A 102 11.25 -10.80 8.92
CA GLY A 102 11.01 -12.01 8.15
C GLY A 102 12.32 -12.65 7.72
N LYS A 103 12.57 -13.86 8.24
CA LYS A 103 13.62 -14.79 7.76
C LYS A 103 13.01 -15.95 6.98
N GLY A 104 12.06 -15.62 6.11
CA GLY A 104 11.29 -16.57 5.30
C GLY A 104 9.96 -17.01 5.90
N GLY A 105 9.61 -16.52 7.10
CA GLY A 105 8.32 -16.78 7.74
C GLY A 105 7.19 -15.89 7.23
N THR A 106 6.03 -16.01 7.89
CA THR A 106 4.83 -15.21 7.63
C THR A 106 4.60 -14.22 8.77
N VAL A 107 4.48 -12.94 8.45
CA VAL A 107 4.17 -11.87 9.41
C VAL A 107 2.85 -11.23 9.03
N LEU A 108 1.89 -11.28 9.95
CA LEU A 108 0.54 -10.75 9.78
C LEU A 108 0.30 -9.68 10.85
N VAL A 109 -0.07 -8.46 10.45
CA VAL A 109 -0.32 -7.34 11.37
C VAL A 109 -1.71 -6.76 11.13
N TYR A 110 -2.66 -7.06 12.00
CA TYR A 110 -4.05 -6.70 11.82
C TYR A 110 -4.58 -5.88 12.98
N ALA A 111 -5.32 -4.82 12.67
CA ALA A 111 -5.95 -3.95 13.67
C ALA A 111 -4.96 -3.43 14.74
N SER A 112 -3.65 -3.44 14.46
CA SER A 112 -2.60 -3.38 15.47
C SER A 112 -1.73 -2.14 15.31
N LYS A 113 -0.91 -1.87 16.33
CA LYS A 113 0.03 -0.75 16.32
C LYS A 113 1.46 -1.24 16.40
N ILE A 114 2.28 -0.85 15.43
CA ILE A 114 3.72 -1.10 15.42
C ILE A 114 4.45 0.22 15.60
N TYR A 115 5.28 0.30 16.62
CA TYR A 115 6.03 1.50 16.97
C TYR A 115 7.53 1.24 16.91
N ASN A 116 8.21 1.85 15.96
CA ASN A 116 9.65 1.87 15.88
C ASN A 116 10.21 2.96 16.82
N ALA A 117 10.66 2.55 18.01
CA ALA A 117 11.07 3.46 19.07
C ALA A 117 12.50 3.99 18.92
N VAL A 118 13.35 3.27 18.19
CA VAL A 118 14.79 3.51 18.12
C VAL A 118 15.23 4.02 16.74
N LYS A 119 16.51 4.31 16.61
CA LYS A 119 17.18 4.61 15.34
C LYS A 119 17.45 3.31 14.57
N CYS A 120 16.41 2.57 14.21
CA CYS A 120 16.52 1.33 13.45
C CYS A 120 15.63 1.34 12.20
N GLU A 121 16.14 0.80 11.10
CA GLU A 121 15.32 0.46 9.94
C GLU A 121 14.61 -0.88 10.17
N GLN A 122 13.27 -0.88 10.14
CA GLN A 122 12.47 -2.09 10.28
C GLN A 122 12.30 -2.72 8.90
N ARG A 123 13.00 -3.82 8.64
CA ARG A 123 13.02 -4.51 7.36
C ARG A 123 12.21 -5.80 7.38
N LEU A 124 11.31 -5.92 6.41
CA LEU A 124 10.60 -7.15 6.09
C LEU A 124 11.15 -7.62 4.75
N GLN A 125 12.23 -8.41 4.76
CA GLN A 125 12.97 -8.73 3.53
C GLN A 125 12.60 -10.05 2.89
N VAL A 126 12.22 -11.07 3.67
CA VAL A 126 12.01 -12.44 3.16
C VAL A 126 10.74 -13.04 3.75
N GLY A 127 9.96 -13.72 2.90
CA GLY A 127 8.73 -14.41 3.30
C GLY A 127 7.45 -13.63 2.98
N VAL A 128 6.43 -13.74 3.82
CA VAL A 128 5.12 -13.12 3.60
C VAL A 128 4.91 -11.99 4.60
N PHE A 129 4.52 -10.81 4.13
CA PHE A 129 4.03 -9.74 4.99
C PHE A 129 2.62 -9.32 4.57
N LYS A 130 1.70 -9.30 5.53
CA LYS A 130 0.35 -8.79 5.34
C LYS A 130 -0.02 -7.84 6.45
N THR A 131 -0.67 -6.73 6.12
CA THR A 131 -1.23 -5.81 7.11
C THR A 131 -2.60 -5.29 6.67
N LYS A 132 -3.52 -5.16 7.63
CA LYS A 132 -4.84 -4.56 7.44
C LYS A 132 -5.26 -3.75 8.65
N ASN A 133 -5.79 -2.54 8.45
CA ASN A 133 -6.33 -1.68 9.52
C ASN A 133 -5.32 -1.37 10.64
N SER A 134 -4.05 -1.16 10.28
CA SER A 134 -2.94 -1.10 11.24
C SER A 134 -2.19 0.23 11.21
N ILE A 135 -1.65 0.61 12.38
CA ILE A 135 -0.92 1.86 12.59
C ILE A 135 0.57 1.56 12.71
N PHE A 136 1.37 2.18 11.84
CA PHE A 136 2.82 2.15 11.88
C PHE A 136 3.33 3.52 12.30
N HIS A 137 4.20 3.57 13.30
CA HIS A 137 4.68 4.84 13.83
C HIS A 137 6.18 4.76 14.09
N ALA A 138 6.88 5.85 13.81
CA ALA A 138 8.27 6.01 14.22
C ALA A 138 8.46 7.36 14.93
N THR A 139 9.66 7.64 15.43
CA THR A 139 9.97 8.90 16.13
C THR A 139 10.61 9.95 15.24
N TRP A 140 10.47 9.87 13.92
CA TRP A 140 11.20 10.76 13.01
C TRP A 140 10.82 12.23 13.23
N THR A 141 11.84 13.10 13.21
CA THR A 141 11.69 14.56 13.21
C THR A 141 12.62 15.15 12.13
N ALA A 142 12.23 16.27 11.52
CA ALA A 142 13.00 16.89 10.44
C ALA A 142 14.45 17.25 10.81
N ALA A 143 14.72 17.50 12.10
CA ALA A 143 16.07 17.80 12.59
C ALA A 143 17.03 16.59 12.51
N LEU A 144 16.48 15.39 12.40
CA LEU A 144 17.21 14.14 12.33
C LEU A 144 17.22 13.71 10.86
N ASN A 145 18.26 14.09 10.11
CA ASN A 145 18.51 13.58 8.74
C ASN A 145 18.93 12.11 8.79
N ASP A 146 18.06 11.29 9.36
CA ASP A 146 18.38 9.98 9.86
C ASP A 146 17.63 8.93 9.04
N TRP A 147 18.40 8.16 8.29
CA TRP A 147 17.91 7.11 7.39
C TRP A 147 17.26 5.90 8.09
N GLN A 148 17.26 5.90 9.42
CA GLN A 148 17.08 4.71 10.24
C GLN A 148 15.78 4.78 11.05
N ARG A 149 14.72 5.42 10.52
CA ARG A 149 13.38 5.47 11.15
C ARG A 149 12.28 5.24 10.11
N ARG A 150 12.40 4.10 9.44
CA ARG A 150 11.61 3.72 8.26
C ARG A 150 11.16 2.28 8.34
N PHE A 151 10.10 1.97 7.59
CA PHE A 151 9.66 0.61 7.34
C PHE A 151 10.01 0.28 5.88
N ASN A 152 10.76 -0.80 5.70
CA ASN A 152 11.26 -1.22 4.41
C ASN A 152 10.77 -2.64 4.10
N TYR A 153 10.11 -2.78 2.96
CA TYR A 153 9.63 -4.04 2.43
C TYR A 153 10.56 -4.47 1.30
N GLY A 154 11.37 -5.49 1.59
CA GLY A 154 12.54 -5.87 0.81
C GLY A 154 12.24 -6.85 -0.34
N PRO A 155 13.15 -6.95 -1.33
CA PRO A 155 12.93 -7.58 -2.64
C PRO A 155 12.76 -9.10 -2.63
N SER A 156 12.91 -9.74 -1.46
CA SER A 156 12.81 -11.19 -1.32
C SER A 156 11.53 -11.62 -0.59
N LEU A 157 10.60 -10.68 -0.35
CA LEU A 157 9.24 -11.02 0.06
C LEU A 157 8.54 -11.77 -1.08
N THR A 158 7.93 -12.91 -0.75
CA THR A 158 7.11 -13.68 -1.68
C THR A 158 5.70 -13.11 -1.80
N THR A 159 5.26 -12.33 -0.81
CA THR A 159 3.95 -11.67 -0.80
C THR A 159 4.03 -10.42 0.06
N LEU A 160 3.52 -9.32 -0.49
CA LEU A 160 3.25 -8.08 0.22
C LEU A 160 1.78 -7.71 0.02
N GLU A 161 1.01 -7.65 1.10
CA GLU A 161 -0.36 -7.14 1.08
C GLU A 161 -0.49 -6.05 2.14
N ILE A 162 -0.76 -4.83 1.73
CA ILE A 162 -1.01 -3.69 2.60
C ILE A 162 -2.38 -3.15 2.25
N GLU A 163 -3.29 -3.16 3.22
CA GLU A 163 -4.63 -2.59 3.12
C GLU A 163 -4.84 -1.70 4.34
N ASP A 164 -5.41 -0.50 4.17
CA ASP A 164 -5.79 0.38 5.27
C ASP A 164 -4.66 0.58 6.30
N MET A 165 -3.52 1.12 5.87
CA MET A 165 -2.37 1.37 6.75
C MET A 165 -2.20 2.85 7.03
N TYR A 166 -2.12 3.22 8.30
CA TYR A 166 -1.76 4.57 8.71
C TYR A 166 -0.31 4.60 9.18
N ILE A 167 0.55 5.34 8.49
CA ILE A 167 1.94 5.55 8.88
C ILE A 167 2.18 7.00 9.33
N ALA A 168 2.78 7.19 10.50
CA ALA A 168 3.07 8.52 11.02
C ALA A 168 4.50 8.67 11.53
N LYS A 169 5.05 9.89 11.34
CA LYS A 169 6.38 10.29 11.83
C LYS A 169 7.45 9.27 11.49
N SER A 170 7.35 8.69 10.29
CA SER A 170 8.37 7.84 9.70
C SER A 170 9.03 8.61 8.58
N GLN A 171 10.32 8.39 8.37
CA GLN A 171 11.00 9.03 7.25
C GLN A 171 10.36 8.59 5.92
N ASN A 172 10.14 7.29 5.73
CA ASN A 172 9.52 6.72 4.55
C ASN A 172 8.93 5.34 4.82
N THR A 173 7.96 5.01 3.98
CA THR A 173 7.58 3.65 3.63
C THR A 173 8.33 3.28 2.34
N ILE A 174 9.26 2.33 2.38
CA ILE A 174 10.03 1.91 1.19
C ILE A 174 9.53 0.57 0.68
N PHE A 175 9.24 0.50 -0.61
CA PHE A 175 8.94 -0.74 -1.33
C PHE A 175 10.12 -1.09 -2.25
N GLU A 176 10.81 -2.18 -1.97
CA GLU A 176 11.95 -2.70 -2.75
C GLU A 176 11.58 -4.04 -3.40
N ASP A 177 11.54 -4.11 -4.72
CA ASP A 177 11.28 -5.26 -5.62
C ASP A 177 10.28 -6.36 -5.14
N VAL A 178 9.17 -5.99 -4.49
CA VAL A 178 8.09 -6.89 -4.07
C VAL A 178 6.82 -6.70 -4.90
N PRO A 179 6.36 -7.73 -5.64
CA PRO A 179 5.00 -7.75 -6.17
C PRO A 179 4.00 -7.86 -5.02
N GLY A 180 2.99 -7.00 -5.02
CA GLY A 180 2.03 -6.95 -3.92
C GLY A 180 0.82 -6.08 -4.18
N VAL A 181 -0.16 -6.20 -3.28
CA VAL A 181 -1.31 -5.30 -3.21
C VAL A 181 -0.96 -4.19 -2.22
N ILE A 182 -1.04 -2.94 -2.67
CA ILE A 182 -0.80 -1.77 -1.83
C ILE A 182 -2.01 -0.85 -1.97
N ASP A 183 -2.86 -0.85 -0.96
CA ASP A 183 -4.14 -0.14 -0.96
C ASP A 183 -4.34 0.69 0.31
N ASN A 184 -4.90 1.88 0.11
CA ASN A 184 -5.32 2.84 1.11
C ASN A 184 -4.26 3.12 2.20
N ILE A 185 -3.05 3.49 1.78
CA ILE A 185 -2.01 3.97 2.70
C ILE A 185 -2.23 5.45 3.02
N GLN A 186 -2.34 5.78 4.30
CA GLN A 186 -2.26 7.16 4.77
C GLN A 186 -0.90 7.44 5.41
N SER A 187 -0.14 8.37 4.85
CA SER A 187 1.11 8.87 5.43
C SER A 187 0.97 10.26 6.02
N HIS A 188 1.54 10.45 7.21
CA HIS A 188 1.48 11.70 7.97
C HIS A 188 2.81 12.06 8.64
N ALA A 189 3.20 13.32 8.55
CA ALA A 189 4.40 13.90 9.15
C ALA A 189 5.69 13.13 8.83
N GLY A 190 5.76 12.56 7.63
CA GLY A 190 6.94 11.84 7.13
C GLY A 190 7.86 12.71 6.29
N ARG A 191 9.03 12.18 5.94
CA ARG A 191 9.90 12.83 4.93
C ARG A 191 9.36 12.57 3.52
N PHE A 192 8.88 11.36 3.29
CA PHE A 192 8.24 10.88 2.08
C PHE A 192 6.97 10.11 2.45
N GLY A 193 5.91 10.24 1.66
CA GLY A 193 4.70 9.43 1.79
C GLY A 193 4.96 7.96 1.47
N VAL A 194 5.45 7.73 0.24
CA VAL A 194 5.87 6.43 -0.29
C VAL A 194 7.17 6.60 -1.07
N GLN A 195 8.07 5.62 -0.97
CA GLN A 195 9.26 5.50 -1.80
C GLN A 195 9.30 4.11 -2.48
N THR A 196 9.60 4.06 -3.78
CA THR A 196 9.88 2.80 -4.48
C THR A 196 11.30 2.80 -5.07
N THR A 197 11.90 1.61 -5.10
CA THR A 197 13.13 1.30 -5.85
C THR A 197 12.89 0.23 -6.92
N GLN A 198 11.66 -0.28 -7.07
CA GLN A 198 11.34 -1.35 -8.02
C GLN A 198 11.13 -0.82 -9.44
N PRO A 199 11.27 -1.67 -10.47
CA PRO A 199 10.95 -1.28 -11.84
C PRO A 199 9.55 -0.69 -12.00
N SER A 200 8.55 -1.23 -11.30
CA SER A 200 7.18 -0.70 -11.33
C SER A 200 6.42 -1.06 -10.05
N VAL A 201 5.79 -0.07 -9.43
CA VAL A 201 4.87 -0.24 -8.28
C VAL A 201 3.59 0.53 -8.54
N GLU A 202 2.45 -0.11 -8.27
CA GLU A 202 1.15 0.56 -8.22
C GLU A 202 0.66 0.66 -6.77
N VAL A 203 0.22 1.85 -6.37
CA VAL A 203 -0.37 2.12 -5.06
C VAL A 203 -1.75 2.71 -5.26
N THR A 204 -2.77 2.07 -4.69
CA THR A 204 -4.16 2.57 -4.75
C THR A 204 -4.50 3.37 -3.49
N GLY A 205 -5.26 4.45 -3.65
CA GLY A 205 -5.91 5.13 -2.53
C GLY A 205 -4.95 5.86 -1.58
N ILE A 206 -3.71 6.16 -2.00
CA ILE A 206 -2.72 6.82 -1.13
C ILE A 206 -3.20 8.20 -0.66
N ARG A 207 -2.92 8.54 0.60
CA ARG A 207 -3.15 9.86 1.16
C ARG A 207 -1.92 10.39 1.89
N VAL A 208 -1.35 11.49 1.42
CA VAL A 208 -0.26 12.19 2.12
C VAL A 208 -0.82 13.47 2.71
N THR A 209 -0.77 13.62 4.03
CA THR A 209 -1.45 14.73 4.74
C THR A 209 -0.51 15.77 5.34
N SER A 210 0.76 15.42 5.56
CA SER A 210 1.82 16.37 5.91
C SER A 210 3.17 15.74 5.58
N ALA A 211 3.86 16.30 4.59
CA ALA A 211 5.22 15.95 4.28
C ALA A 211 6.14 17.09 4.72
N ASN A 212 7.30 16.72 5.26
CA ASN A 212 8.33 17.69 5.63
C ASN A 212 9.23 18.05 4.43
N VAL A 213 9.28 17.20 3.39
CA VAL A 213 10.09 17.42 2.19
C VAL A 213 9.28 17.13 0.93
N ASN A 214 9.00 15.87 0.63
CA ASN A 214 8.36 15.44 -0.62
C ASN A 214 7.15 14.55 -0.32
N ASP A 215 6.11 14.62 -1.15
CA ASP A 215 4.87 13.86 -0.94
C ASP A 215 5.08 12.38 -1.29
N VAL A 216 5.73 12.12 -2.42
CA VAL A 216 6.06 10.77 -2.91
C VAL A 216 7.44 10.80 -3.56
N ARG A 217 8.10 9.63 -3.60
CA ARG A 217 9.43 9.50 -4.15
C ARG A 217 9.59 8.24 -4.98
N VAL A 218 10.30 8.37 -6.08
CA VAL A 218 10.98 7.27 -6.77
C VAL A 218 12.47 7.47 -6.60
N TRP A 219 13.17 6.43 -6.17
CA TRP A 219 14.63 6.46 -6.11
C TRP A 219 15.20 5.13 -6.55
N THR A 220 16.05 5.15 -7.57
CA THR A 220 16.77 3.96 -8.02
C THR A 220 18.20 4.34 -8.40
N ALA A 221 19.18 3.55 -7.97
CA ALA A 221 20.56 3.66 -8.46
C ALA A 221 20.83 2.75 -9.67
N GLY A 222 19.80 2.04 -10.16
CA GLY A 222 19.88 0.99 -11.16
C GLY A 222 18.93 1.25 -12.34
N PRO A 223 18.25 0.20 -12.86
CA PRO A 223 17.22 0.35 -13.88
C PRO A 223 16.16 1.38 -13.49
N ALA A 224 15.45 1.90 -14.49
CA ALA A 224 14.30 2.77 -14.26
C ALA A 224 13.31 2.11 -13.30
N ALA A 225 12.70 2.94 -12.48
CA ALA A 225 11.73 2.60 -11.46
C ALA A 225 10.54 3.52 -11.62
N ASP A 226 9.34 2.96 -11.59
CA ASP A 226 8.11 3.68 -11.87
C ASP A 226 7.14 3.54 -10.69
N LEU A 227 6.49 4.65 -10.33
CA LEU A 227 5.45 4.69 -9.31
C LEU A 227 4.14 5.18 -9.91
N THR A 228 3.16 4.29 -9.97
CA THR A 228 1.79 4.62 -10.37
C THR A 228 0.92 4.77 -9.13
N LEU A 229 0.28 5.92 -9.01
CA LEU A 229 -0.68 6.24 -7.96
C LEU A 229 -2.08 6.18 -8.57
N THR A 230 -2.83 5.15 -8.21
CA THR A 230 -4.22 4.96 -8.64
C THR A 230 -5.16 5.52 -7.58
N ASP A 231 -6.08 6.38 -7.97
CA ASP A 231 -7.06 7.02 -7.08
C ASP A 231 -6.45 7.67 -5.83
N PRO A 232 -5.37 8.48 -5.96
CA PRO A 232 -4.81 9.14 -4.80
C PRO A 232 -5.85 10.07 -4.14
N LYS A 233 -5.96 9.99 -2.81
CA LYS A 233 -6.88 10.78 -1.97
C LYS A 233 -6.36 12.18 -1.64
N ALA A 234 -5.20 12.52 -2.17
CA ALA A 234 -4.59 13.84 -2.14
C ALA A 234 -3.69 13.99 -3.38
N THR A 235 -3.75 15.14 -4.06
CA THR A 235 -2.88 15.43 -5.19
C THR A 235 -1.43 15.57 -4.75
N THR A 236 -0.51 14.98 -5.51
CA THR A 236 0.93 15.16 -5.34
C THR A 236 1.32 16.59 -5.72
N ALA A 237 1.83 17.33 -4.75
CA ALA A 237 2.33 18.69 -4.93
C ALA A 237 3.87 18.72 -5.06
N ASN A 238 4.56 17.81 -4.38
CA ASN A 238 6.03 17.76 -4.32
C ASN A 238 6.53 16.33 -4.63
N PRO A 239 6.55 15.91 -5.90
CA PRO A 239 7.15 14.64 -6.29
C PRO A 239 8.68 14.69 -6.16
N ASP A 240 9.33 13.54 -6.09
CA ASP A 240 10.80 13.39 -6.11
C ASP A 240 11.14 12.21 -6.99
N VAL A 241 11.60 12.48 -8.21
CA VAL A 241 12.07 11.44 -9.14
C VAL A 241 13.59 11.50 -9.16
N ALA A 242 14.27 10.51 -8.58
CA ALA A 242 15.71 10.58 -8.38
C ALA A 242 16.47 9.32 -8.83
N GLY A 243 17.69 9.52 -9.34
CA GLY A 243 18.67 8.46 -9.60
C GLY A 243 18.58 7.81 -10.99
N ASN A 244 17.52 8.05 -11.75
CA ASN A 244 17.41 7.63 -13.14
C ASN A 244 16.52 8.58 -13.96
N ALA A 245 17.00 9.01 -15.13
CA ALA A 245 16.29 9.95 -16.00
C ALA A 245 15.03 9.36 -16.69
N ALA A 246 14.90 8.03 -16.72
CA ALA A 246 13.75 7.34 -17.31
C ALA A 246 12.67 6.95 -16.29
N SER A 247 12.97 7.06 -14.99
CA SER A 247 11.98 6.85 -13.93
C SER A 247 10.84 7.86 -14.00
N PHE A 248 9.65 7.46 -13.53
CA PHE A 248 8.53 8.38 -13.39
C PHE A 248 7.64 8.14 -12.17
N ILE A 249 6.91 9.19 -11.80
CA ILE A 249 5.70 9.11 -10.95
C ILE A 249 4.50 9.45 -11.82
N GLN A 250 3.43 8.65 -11.77
CA GLN A 250 2.20 8.87 -12.53
C GLN A 250 0.99 8.83 -11.60
N GLU A 251 0.11 9.83 -11.70
CA GLU A 251 -1.22 9.81 -11.11
C GLU A 251 -2.23 9.39 -12.18
N GLN A 252 -3.14 8.49 -11.81
CA GLN A 252 -4.24 8.05 -12.64
C GLN A 252 -5.47 7.77 -11.79
N TYR A 253 -6.64 7.77 -12.43
CA TYR A 253 -7.92 7.54 -11.76
C TYR A 253 -8.72 6.44 -12.44
N THR A 254 -9.47 5.69 -11.63
CA THR A 254 -10.43 4.71 -12.11
C THR A 254 -11.58 5.39 -12.83
N CYS A 255 -12.04 4.73 -13.89
CA CYS A 255 -13.18 5.17 -14.67
C CYS A 255 -14.13 4.00 -14.88
N ASN A 256 -15.31 4.14 -14.28
CA ASN A 256 -16.42 3.20 -14.35
C ASN A 256 -17.62 3.96 -14.92
N ILE A 257 -18.16 3.46 -16.04
CA ILE A 257 -19.29 4.11 -16.73
C ILE A 257 -20.37 3.07 -16.99
N HIS A 258 -21.57 3.40 -16.53
CA HIS A 258 -22.80 2.69 -16.82
C HIS A 258 -23.65 3.49 -17.81
N VAL A 259 -24.25 2.81 -18.80
CA VAL A 259 -25.10 3.43 -19.82
C VAL A 259 -26.46 2.75 -19.92
N ALA A 260 -27.52 3.54 -19.82
CA ALA A 260 -28.91 3.12 -20.01
C ALA A 260 -29.63 4.03 -21.03
N ASP A 261 -30.84 3.64 -21.45
CA ASP A 261 -31.77 4.56 -22.10
C ASP A 261 -32.64 5.31 -21.08
N ARG A 262 -33.40 6.31 -21.54
CA ARG A 262 -34.33 7.10 -20.70
C ARG A 262 -35.44 6.27 -20.02
N ALA A 263 -35.67 5.03 -20.46
CA ALA A 263 -36.62 4.13 -19.81
C ALA A 263 -35.94 3.27 -18.73
N GLY A 264 -34.64 3.46 -18.48
CA GLY A 264 -33.85 2.73 -17.51
C GLY A 264 -33.39 1.36 -18.00
N ASN A 265 -33.47 1.07 -19.32
CA ASN A 265 -32.96 -0.18 -19.85
C ASN A 265 -31.45 -0.05 -20.10
N ASN A 266 -30.69 -0.98 -19.55
CA ASN A 266 -29.25 -1.08 -19.78
C ASN A 266 -28.94 -1.22 -21.28
N LEU A 267 -27.94 -0.48 -21.76
CA LEU A 267 -27.54 -0.49 -23.15
C LEU A 267 -26.21 -1.20 -23.33
N ALA A 268 -26.26 -2.43 -23.87
CA ALA A 268 -25.07 -3.16 -24.27
C ALA A 268 -24.44 -2.59 -25.55
N THR A 269 -23.15 -2.85 -25.76
CA THR A 269 -22.40 -2.47 -26.97
C THR A 269 -22.47 -0.98 -27.32
N VAL A 270 -22.58 -0.12 -26.31
CA VAL A 270 -22.33 1.31 -26.44
C VAL A 270 -20.81 1.48 -26.51
N ASN A 271 -20.33 2.16 -27.54
CA ASN A 271 -18.92 2.49 -27.66
C ASN A 271 -18.59 3.69 -26.78
N ILE A 272 -17.56 3.57 -25.95
CA ILE A 272 -17.06 4.61 -25.06
C ILE A 272 -15.58 4.82 -25.36
N GLY A 273 -15.28 5.94 -26.01
CA GLY A 273 -13.92 6.42 -26.24
C GLY A 273 -13.55 7.51 -25.26
N CYS A 274 -12.29 7.53 -24.82
CA CYS A 274 -11.67 8.60 -24.05
C CYS A 274 -10.36 9.01 -24.74
N ASP A 275 -10.23 10.29 -25.06
CA ASP A 275 -9.02 10.90 -25.61
C ASP A 275 -8.47 11.95 -24.63
N SER A 276 -7.15 12.11 -24.60
CA SER A 276 -6.44 13.10 -23.79
C SER A 276 -5.60 14.03 -24.66
N ASP A 277 -5.55 15.31 -24.30
CA ASP A 277 -4.73 16.33 -24.98
C ASP A 277 -3.21 15.99 -24.98
N GLY A 278 -2.76 15.05 -24.14
CA GLY A 278 -1.34 14.69 -23.95
C GLY A 278 -0.91 13.33 -24.54
N GLU A 279 -1.81 12.36 -24.63
CA GLU A 279 -1.50 10.98 -25.06
C GLU A 279 -2.29 10.54 -26.32
N GLY A 280 -3.36 11.27 -26.69
CA GLY A 280 -4.35 10.84 -27.68
C GLY A 280 -5.34 9.84 -27.10
N ASP A 281 -5.70 8.81 -27.88
CA ASP A 281 -6.61 7.74 -27.47
C ASP A 281 -6.14 7.04 -26.17
N VAL A 282 -6.87 7.26 -25.08
CA VAL A 282 -6.62 6.62 -23.77
C VAL A 282 -7.25 5.23 -23.74
N PHE A 283 -8.52 5.12 -24.11
CA PHE A 283 -9.22 3.85 -24.27
C PHE A 283 -10.39 3.97 -25.23
N ASP A 284 -10.79 2.83 -25.83
CA ASP A 284 -11.99 2.69 -26.65
C ASP A 284 -12.62 1.31 -26.40
N VAL A 285 -13.72 1.27 -25.65
CA VAL A 285 -14.32 0.03 -25.15
C VAL A 285 -15.83 0.02 -25.34
N ASN A 286 -16.42 -1.18 -25.29
CA ASN A 286 -17.87 -1.37 -25.38
C ASN A 286 -18.47 -1.75 -24.04
N THR A 287 -19.68 -1.25 -23.76
CA THR A 287 -20.47 -1.74 -22.62
C THR A 287 -20.90 -3.20 -22.78
N ASP A 288 -21.01 -3.89 -21.66
CA ASP A 288 -21.48 -5.27 -21.56
C ASP A 288 -23.03 -5.36 -21.56
N ALA A 289 -23.59 -6.56 -21.32
CA ALA A 289 -25.03 -6.77 -21.27
C ALA A 289 -25.75 -5.97 -20.16
N ASN A 290 -25.03 -5.57 -19.11
CA ASN A 290 -25.54 -4.77 -18.01
C ASN A 290 -25.36 -3.26 -18.27
N GLY A 291 -24.82 -2.87 -19.43
CA GLY A 291 -24.58 -1.47 -19.75
C GLY A 291 -23.31 -0.90 -19.12
N ASP A 292 -22.45 -1.75 -18.53
CA ASP A 292 -21.24 -1.34 -17.85
C ASP A 292 -20.01 -1.55 -18.74
N ILE A 293 -19.03 -0.65 -18.66
CA ILE A 293 -17.67 -0.97 -19.14
C ILE A 293 -16.89 -1.68 -18.04
N ALA A 294 -15.89 -2.49 -18.43
CA ALA A 294 -14.86 -2.89 -17.48
C ALA A 294 -14.11 -1.65 -16.98
N GLU A 295 -13.67 -1.64 -15.72
CA GLU A 295 -12.93 -0.52 -15.15
C GLU A 295 -11.73 -0.13 -16.02
N GLN A 296 -11.63 1.16 -16.35
CA GLN A 296 -10.49 1.73 -17.05
C GLN A 296 -9.62 2.55 -16.07
N LYS A 297 -8.35 2.76 -16.42
CA LYS A 297 -7.47 3.72 -15.73
C LYS A 297 -7.19 4.88 -16.68
N VAL A 298 -7.43 6.11 -16.22
CA VAL A 298 -7.26 7.34 -17.00
C VAL A 298 -6.11 8.14 -16.40
N PRO A 299 -5.04 8.42 -17.16
CA PRO A 299 -3.89 9.16 -16.67
C PRO A 299 -4.26 10.62 -16.40
N PHE A 300 -3.67 11.22 -15.36
CA PHE A 300 -3.89 12.62 -14.99
C PHE A 300 -2.62 13.45 -15.10
N LYS A 301 -1.56 13.03 -14.40
CA LYS A 301 -0.26 13.70 -14.36
C LYS A 301 0.87 12.70 -14.36
N LYS A 302 2.01 13.09 -14.93
CA LYS A 302 3.24 12.31 -14.92
C LYS A 302 4.45 13.20 -14.77
N TRP A 303 5.35 12.84 -13.85
CA TRP A 303 6.64 13.50 -13.66
C TRP A 303 7.75 12.54 -14.06
N VAL A 304 8.61 12.96 -14.99
CA VAL A 304 9.66 12.09 -15.56
C VAL A 304 11.06 12.66 -15.28
N GLY A 305 11.96 11.76 -14.89
CA GLY A 305 13.39 12.01 -14.71
C GLY A 305 13.72 13.00 -13.59
N GLU A 306 15.01 13.25 -13.39
CA GLU A 306 15.53 14.03 -12.25
C GLU A 306 15.17 15.52 -12.26
N SER A 307 14.69 16.03 -13.39
CA SER A 307 14.15 17.39 -13.49
C SER A 307 12.64 17.44 -13.23
N GLU A 308 12.01 16.30 -12.93
CA GLU A 308 10.58 16.16 -12.63
C GLU A 308 9.71 16.80 -13.71
N THR A 309 10.03 16.52 -14.98
CA THR A 309 9.31 17.13 -16.11
C THR A 309 7.86 16.69 -16.08
N LEU A 310 6.96 17.64 -15.83
CA LEU A 310 5.53 17.40 -15.72
C LEU A 310 4.85 17.36 -17.08
N THR A 311 4.15 16.26 -17.34
CA THR A 311 3.13 16.13 -18.39
C THR A 311 1.75 16.09 -17.72
N SER A 312 0.83 16.92 -18.20
CA SER A 312 -0.59 16.90 -17.83
C SER A 312 -1.38 16.26 -18.96
N PHE A 313 -2.27 15.33 -18.64
CA PHE A 313 -3.15 14.66 -19.61
C PHE A 313 -4.55 15.24 -19.66
N SER A 314 -4.89 16.16 -18.74
CA SER A 314 -6.14 16.92 -18.82
C SER A 314 -5.99 18.19 -19.67
N PRO A 315 -7.07 18.62 -20.34
CA PRO A 315 -8.41 18.01 -20.34
C PRO A 315 -8.54 16.73 -21.18
N HIS A 316 -9.61 15.98 -20.90
CA HIS A 316 -10.03 14.79 -21.64
C HIS A 316 -11.34 15.02 -22.40
N THR A 317 -11.54 14.23 -23.46
CA THR A 317 -12.80 14.16 -24.22
C THR A 317 -13.35 12.75 -24.20
N PHE A 318 -14.60 12.58 -23.78
CA PHE A 318 -15.30 11.30 -23.83
C PHE A 318 -16.32 11.30 -24.97
N THR A 319 -16.28 10.27 -25.82
CA THR A 319 -17.24 10.07 -26.91
C THR A 319 -18.03 8.79 -26.66
N ILE A 320 -19.33 8.93 -26.47
CA ILE A 320 -20.25 7.83 -26.19
C ILE A 320 -21.20 7.69 -27.38
N SER A 321 -21.16 6.55 -28.07
CA SER A 321 -21.94 6.35 -29.29
C SER A 321 -22.54 4.95 -29.41
N LYS A 322 -23.75 4.89 -29.97
CA LYS A 322 -24.43 3.64 -30.31
C LYS A 322 -25.37 3.86 -31.50
N ALA A 323 -25.41 2.92 -32.44
CA ALA A 323 -26.33 3.00 -33.56
C ALA A 323 -27.79 3.13 -33.08
N GLY A 324 -28.52 4.08 -33.66
CA GLY A 324 -29.90 4.40 -33.27
C GLY A 324 -30.03 5.35 -32.05
N TYR A 325 -28.90 5.80 -31.50
CA TYR A 325 -28.82 6.78 -30.42
C TYR A 325 -28.00 7.99 -30.84
N GLU A 326 -28.31 9.15 -30.26
CA GLU A 326 -27.50 10.36 -30.44
C GLU A 326 -26.13 10.15 -29.77
N THR A 327 -25.06 10.55 -30.45
CA THR A 327 -23.71 10.55 -29.89
C THR A 327 -23.62 11.63 -28.82
N LEU A 328 -23.19 11.25 -27.62
CA LEU A 328 -22.87 12.17 -26.54
C LEU A 328 -21.36 12.43 -26.55
N ILE A 329 -20.97 13.70 -26.54
CA ILE A 329 -19.57 14.12 -26.43
C ILE A 329 -19.45 14.98 -25.17
N LEU A 330 -18.57 14.57 -24.25
CA LEU A 330 -18.23 15.29 -23.04
C LEU A 330 -16.81 15.83 -23.20
N GLU A 331 -16.69 17.14 -23.44
CA GLU A 331 -15.41 17.81 -23.67
C GLU A 331 -14.92 18.53 -22.42
N VAL A 332 -13.62 18.81 -22.36
CA VAL A 332 -12.98 19.61 -21.31
C VAL A 332 -13.15 19.00 -19.91
N ILE A 333 -13.04 17.66 -19.82
CA ILE A 333 -13.16 16.94 -18.56
C ILE A 333 -11.80 16.86 -17.87
N THR A 334 -11.70 17.40 -16.65
CA THR A 334 -10.56 17.15 -15.77
C THR A 334 -10.81 15.85 -15.00
N VAL A 335 -9.92 14.88 -15.14
CA VAL A 335 -10.00 13.60 -14.44
C VAL A 335 -9.03 13.63 -13.26
N ASP A 336 -9.40 14.35 -12.21
CA ASP A 336 -8.62 14.52 -10.96
C ASP A 336 -9.23 13.75 -9.76
N HIS A 337 -10.17 12.85 -10.05
CA HIS A 337 -10.83 11.96 -9.10
C HIS A 337 -11.42 10.74 -9.86
N PRO A 338 -11.76 9.65 -9.14
CA PRO A 338 -12.44 8.51 -9.75
C PRO A 338 -13.72 8.94 -10.48
N ILE A 339 -13.89 8.47 -11.71
CA ILE A 339 -15.11 8.64 -12.48
C ILE A 339 -16.04 7.46 -12.19
N VAL A 340 -17.22 7.77 -11.66
CA VAL A 340 -18.33 6.83 -11.53
C VAL A 340 -19.56 7.51 -12.13
N TRP A 341 -19.80 7.25 -13.41
CA TRP A 341 -20.89 7.90 -14.15
C TRP A 341 -22.01 6.92 -14.50
N HIS A 342 -23.23 7.43 -14.44
CA HIS A 342 -24.41 6.80 -15.01
C HIS A 342 -24.96 7.73 -16.08
N LEU A 343 -24.88 7.31 -17.34
CA LEU A 343 -25.24 8.11 -18.49
C LEU A 343 -26.52 7.57 -19.14
N GLU A 344 -27.37 8.47 -19.60
CA GLU A 344 -28.58 8.12 -20.36
C GLU A 344 -28.45 8.57 -21.81
N LEU A 345 -28.53 7.64 -22.74
CA LEU A 345 -28.53 7.96 -24.17
C LEU A 345 -29.95 8.19 -24.70
N GLN A 346 -30.08 9.20 -25.55
CA GLN A 346 -31.32 9.50 -26.26
C GLN A 346 -31.34 8.78 -27.60
N ARG A 347 -32.47 8.17 -27.95
CA ARG A 347 -32.63 7.64 -29.31
C ARG A 347 -32.58 8.78 -30.30
N SER A 348 -31.85 8.60 -31.38
CA SER A 348 -31.88 9.56 -32.48
C SER A 348 -33.32 9.66 -32.95
N ALA A 349 -33.83 10.89 -33.10
CA ALA A 349 -35.11 11.08 -33.75
C ALA A 349 -35.03 10.41 -35.13
N SER A 350 -35.74 9.30 -35.33
CA SER A 350 -35.94 8.78 -36.66
C SER A 350 -36.61 9.91 -37.42
N LEU A 351 -35.95 10.46 -38.43
CA LEU A 351 -36.64 11.21 -39.47
C LEU A 351 -37.73 10.26 -39.95
N ASN A 352 -38.96 10.51 -39.50
CA ASN A 352 -40.14 9.92 -40.11
C ASN A 352 -40.09 10.42 -41.56
N SER A 353 -39.45 9.66 -42.44
CA SER A 353 -39.76 9.65 -43.85
C SER A 353 -41.17 9.06 -43.96
N GLY A 354 -42.15 9.85 -43.48
CA GLY A 354 -43.52 9.72 -43.88
C GLY A 354 -43.53 9.93 -45.39
N LEU A 355 -43.33 8.84 -46.11
CA LEU A 355 -43.82 8.65 -47.46
C LEU A 355 -45.30 9.05 -47.42
N ILE A 356 -45.55 10.28 -47.85
CA ILE A 356 -46.81 10.64 -48.46
C ILE A 356 -46.91 9.75 -49.70
N GLY A 357 -47.74 8.71 -49.60
CA GLY A 357 -48.16 7.86 -50.70
C GLY A 357 -49.66 7.69 -50.63
#